data_AF-A0A3S5BV56-F1
#
_entry.id   AF-A0A3S5BV56-F1
#
_cell.length_a   1.000
_cell.length_b   1.000
_cell.length_c   1.000
_cell.angle_alpha   90.00
_cell.angle_beta   90.00
_cell.angle_gamma   90.00
#
_symmetry.space_group_name_H-M   'P 1'
#
loop_
_entity.id
_entity.type
_entity.pdbx_description
1 polymer ?
#
loop_
_entity_poly.entity_id
_entity_poly.type
_entity_poly.pdbx_seq_one_letter_code
_entity_poly.pdbx_strand_id
1 'polypeptide(L)'
;MEPYSKLWKTDVQTTVSEFMASKPQMYDFQMVFEDLDKYGHKLEEEPSYYVVGALFISTEDFKTYIRSNINQLKQVTSQTLAFTKVFIEQNIMPIENLASQIDEWERNLSRHINHLDDIAAVMETLRQIREVEIDVDRELMSCEDASSLLSKYDVVFPKDISDRVELVRCAFIRAKERVVTVLDYILSVQQSYKEGLFNSIKSLHEQAGIFEAEYLEVSL
;
A
#
# COMPACT_ATOMS: atom_id res chain seq x y z
N MET A 1 -2.23 40.68 -12.46
CA MET A 1 -2.89 40.24 -11.20
C MET A 1 -4.05 39.28 -11.42
N GLU A 2 -4.88 39.43 -12.47
CA GLU A 2 -5.96 38.48 -12.77
C GLU A 2 -5.56 36.98 -12.86
N PRO A 3 -4.39 36.57 -13.41
CA PRO A 3 -4.09 35.14 -13.56
C PRO A 3 -3.93 34.39 -12.23
N TYR A 4 -3.56 35.07 -11.14
CA TYR A 4 -3.42 34.48 -9.80
C TYR A 4 -4.73 34.58 -8.99
N SER A 5 -5.74 35.30 -9.51
CA SER A 5 -6.99 35.58 -8.79
C SER A 5 -7.82 34.34 -8.44
N LYS A 6 -7.63 33.24 -9.19
CA LYS A 6 -8.26 31.95 -8.94
C LYS A 6 -7.78 31.27 -7.65
N LEU A 7 -6.56 31.55 -7.20
CA LEU A 7 -5.98 30.88 -6.03
C LEU A 7 -6.65 31.29 -4.71
N TRP A 8 -7.22 32.50 -4.66
CA TRP A 8 -7.79 33.08 -3.44
C TRP A 8 -9.28 33.42 -3.51
N LYS A 9 -9.93 33.25 -4.68
CA LYS A 9 -11.39 33.49 -4.84
C LYS A 9 -12.24 32.23 -4.69
N THR A 10 -11.64 31.05 -4.76
CA THR A 10 -12.38 29.78 -4.79
C THR A 10 -12.38 29.12 -3.41
N ASP A 11 -13.56 28.72 -2.94
CA ASP A 11 -13.66 27.94 -1.70
C ASP A 11 -13.07 26.55 -1.87
N VAL A 12 -12.06 26.28 -1.06
CA VAL A 12 -11.24 25.09 -1.03
C VAL A 12 -12.07 23.81 -0.89
N GLN A 13 -12.98 23.79 0.08
CA GLN A 13 -13.69 22.57 0.46
C GLN A 13 -14.70 22.17 -0.62
N THR A 14 -15.34 23.16 -1.24
CA THR A 14 -16.25 22.95 -2.36
C THR A 14 -15.52 22.37 -3.56
N THR A 15 -14.36 22.92 -3.95
CA THR A 15 -13.59 22.41 -5.10
C THR A 15 -13.05 21.00 -4.88
N VAL A 16 -12.56 20.67 -3.68
CA VAL A 16 -12.10 19.30 -3.36
C VAL A 16 -13.28 18.33 -3.42
N SER A 17 -14.44 18.72 -2.88
CA SER A 17 -15.64 17.87 -2.88
C SER A 17 -16.17 17.60 -4.29
N GLU A 18 -16.20 18.63 -5.15
CA GLU A 18 -16.59 18.49 -6.57
C GLU A 18 -15.60 17.62 -7.36
N PHE A 19 -14.30 17.82 -7.14
CA PHE A 19 -13.26 16.99 -7.73
C PHE A 19 -13.43 15.53 -7.32
N MET A 20 -13.67 15.27 -6.04
CA MET A 20 -13.87 13.92 -5.53
C MET A 20 -15.15 13.25 -6.03
N ALA A 21 -16.22 14.02 -6.23
CA ALA A 21 -17.45 13.52 -6.85
C ALA A 21 -17.23 12.97 -8.27
N SER A 22 -16.20 13.47 -8.97
CA SER A 22 -15.83 13.01 -10.31
C SER A 22 -15.07 11.66 -10.33
N LYS A 23 -14.73 11.09 -9.17
CA LYS A 23 -13.91 9.87 -9.00
C LYS A 23 -12.56 9.98 -9.72
N PRO A 24 -11.72 10.93 -9.29
CA PRO A 24 -10.45 11.25 -9.93
C PRO A 24 -9.48 10.06 -9.85
N GLN A 25 -8.68 9.89 -10.90
CA GLN A 25 -7.60 8.91 -10.97
C GLN A 25 -6.26 9.57 -10.59
N MET A 26 -5.23 8.76 -10.37
CA MET A 26 -3.85 9.21 -10.09
C MET A 26 -3.38 10.32 -11.04
N TYR A 27 -3.71 10.19 -12.32
CA TYR A 27 -3.37 11.19 -13.35
C TYR A 27 -4.05 12.54 -13.13
N ASP A 28 -5.31 12.55 -12.70
CA ASP A 28 -6.05 13.80 -12.45
C ASP A 28 -5.44 14.56 -11.27
N PHE A 29 -5.02 13.84 -10.22
CA PHE A 29 -4.25 14.43 -9.12
C PHE A 29 -2.91 14.99 -9.59
N GLN A 30 -2.21 14.26 -10.48
CA GLN A 30 -0.96 14.74 -11.07
C GLN A 30 -1.16 16.08 -11.82
N MET A 31 -2.22 16.20 -12.61
CA MET A 31 -2.52 17.45 -13.32
C MET A 31 -2.77 18.61 -12.36
N VAL A 32 -3.49 18.37 -11.26
CA VAL A 32 -3.73 19.39 -10.22
C VAL A 32 -2.41 19.83 -9.59
N PHE A 33 -1.52 18.90 -9.23
CA PHE A 33 -0.21 19.24 -8.67
C PHE A 33 0.65 20.01 -9.67
N GLU A 34 0.68 19.59 -10.94
CA GLU A 34 1.43 20.26 -11.99
C GLU A 34 0.92 21.68 -12.25
N ASP A 35 -0.40 21.88 -12.26
CA ASP A 35 -0.99 23.20 -12.44
C ASP A 35 -0.70 24.13 -11.26
N LEU A 36 -0.71 23.62 -10.03
CA LEU A 36 -0.29 24.38 -8.86
C LEU A 36 1.19 24.77 -8.93
N ASP A 37 2.04 23.88 -9.44
CA ASP A 37 3.47 24.12 -9.55
C ASP A 37 3.83 25.13 -10.66
N LYS A 38 3.07 25.13 -11.76
CA LYS A 38 3.17 26.15 -12.83
C LYS A 38 3.00 27.58 -12.31
N TYR A 39 2.13 27.82 -11.31
CA TYR A 39 2.01 29.15 -10.71
C TYR A 39 3.25 29.55 -9.92
N GLY A 40 3.95 28.59 -9.32
CA GLY A 40 5.25 28.80 -8.67
C GLY A 40 6.30 29.23 -9.68
N HIS A 41 6.48 28.46 -10.76
CA HIS A 41 7.47 28.77 -11.80
C HIS A 41 7.22 30.12 -12.49
N LYS A 42 5.96 30.42 -12.87
CA LYS A 42 5.61 31.71 -13.49
C LYS A 42 5.94 32.90 -12.60
N LEU A 43 5.88 32.75 -11.28
CA LEU A 43 6.26 33.82 -10.36
C LEU A 43 7.77 34.08 -10.36
N GLU A 44 8.58 33.05 -10.59
CA GLU A 44 10.04 33.19 -10.62
C GLU A 44 10.55 33.84 -11.90
N GLU A 45 9.88 33.57 -13.02
CA GLU A 45 10.23 34.12 -14.34
C GLU A 45 9.94 35.62 -14.47
N GLU A 46 9.02 36.17 -13.68
CA GLU A 46 8.68 37.59 -13.71
C GLU A 46 9.88 38.47 -13.29
N PRO A 47 10.18 39.58 -13.97
CA PRO A 47 11.31 40.44 -13.63
C PRO A 47 11.11 41.17 -12.29
N SER A 48 12.19 41.36 -11.53
CA SER A 48 12.20 41.95 -10.18
C SER A 48 12.00 43.46 -10.14
N TYR A 49 11.99 44.09 -11.30
CA TYR A 49 11.72 45.50 -11.44
C TYR A 49 11.25 45.82 -12.85
N TYR A 50 10.53 46.93 -12.98
CA TYR A 50 10.15 47.54 -14.25
C TYR A 50 10.57 49.01 -14.24
N VAL A 51 11.15 49.47 -15.35
CA VAL A 51 11.48 50.90 -15.56
C VAL A 51 10.51 51.47 -16.58
N VAL A 52 9.72 52.46 -16.17
CA VAL A 52 8.72 53.11 -17.01
C VAL A 52 9.01 54.62 -17.04
N GLY A 53 9.74 55.06 -18.06
CA GLY A 53 10.20 56.45 -18.17
C GLY A 53 11.13 56.83 -17.00
N ALA A 54 10.73 57.82 -16.19
CA ALA A 54 11.47 58.25 -15.00
C ALA A 54 11.09 57.47 -13.72
N LEU A 55 10.21 56.46 -13.82
CA LEU A 55 9.74 55.67 -12.67
C LEU A 55 10.46 54.31 -12.60
N PHE A 56 10.92 53.98 -11.40
CA PHE A 56 11.45 52.66 -11.05
C PHE A 56 10.43 51.95 -10.15
N ILE A 57 9.93 50.81 -10.60
CA ILE A 57 8.97 49.99 -9.86
C ILE A 57 9.69 48.72 -9.45
N SER A 58 10.01 48.58 -8.17
CA SER A 58 10.46 47.30 -7.60
C SER A 58 9.28 46.36 -7.44
N THR A 59 9.42 45.14 -7.93
CA THR A 59 8.45 44.05 -7.73
C THR A 59 9.00 42.98 -6.80
N GLU A 60 10.18 43.20 -6.20
CA GLU A 60 10.88 42.22 -5.37
C GLU A 60 10.13 41.92 -4.06
N ASP A 61 9.68 42.94 -3.35
CA ASP A 61 8.87 42.78 -2.13
C ASP A 61 7.52 42.11 -2.43
N PHE A 62 6.93 42.47 -3.58
CA PHE A 62 5.68 41.88 -4.06
C PHE A 62 5.86 40.40 -4.43
N LYS A 63 6.94 40.05 -5.13
CA LYS A 63 7.27 38.66 -5.46
C LYS A 63 7.61 37.86 -4.22
N THR A 64 8.30 38.44 -3.25
CA THR A 64 8.57 37.81 -1.96
C THR A 64 7.28 37.60 -1.18
N TYR A 65 6.36 38.56 -1.20
CA TYR A 65 5.04 38.43 -0.58
C TYR A 65 4.16 37.39 -1.26
N ILE A 66 4.11 37.36 -2.60
CA ILE A 66 3.38 36.31 -3.33
C ILE A 66 4.06 34.97 -3.17
N ARG A 67 5.39 34.87 -3.19
CA ARG A 67 6.11 33.61 -2.96
C ARG A 67 5.86 33.10 -1.55
N SER A 68 5.89 33.99 -0.54
CA SER A 68 5.51 33.66 0.83
C SER A 68 4.05 33.22 0.91
N ASN A 69 3.13 33.88 0.21
CA ASN A 69 1.73 33.47 0.13
C ASN A 69 1.56 32.15 -0.64
N ILE A 70 2.25 31.90 -1.75
CA ILE A 70 2.19 30.64 -2.51
C ILE A 70 2.82 29.52 -1.68
N ASN A 71 3.90 29.79 -0.95
CA ASN A 71 4.53 28.81 -0.06
C ASN A 71 3.69 28.57 1.18
N GLN A 72 3.06 29.59 1.77
CA GLN A 72 2.02 29.43 2.77
C GLN A 72 0.79 28.76 2.18
N LEU A 73 0.46 28.93 0.90
CA LEU A 73 -0.63 28.21 0.27
C LEU A 73 -0.21 26.73 0.02
N LYS A 74 1.03 26.46 -0.37
CA LYS A 74 1.59 25.11 -0.52
C LYS A 74 1.74 24.40 0.84
N GLN A 75 2.14 25.11 1.90
CA GLN A 75 2.35 24.57 3.26
C GLN A 75 1.12 24.64 4.17
N VAL A 76 0.19 25.56 3.93
CA VAL A 76 -0.91 25.94 4.86
C VAL A 76 -2.28 26.03 4.16
N THR A 77 -2.43 26.02 2.82
CA THR A 77 -3.80 25.92 2.29
C THR A 77 -4.34 24.55 2.58
N SER A 78 -5.46 24.55 3.27
CA SER A 78 -6.43 23.47 3.33
C SER A 78 -6.70 22.79 1.98
N GLN A 79 -6.38 23.39 0.82
CA GLN A 79 -6.60 22.85 -0.53
C GLN A 79 -5.61 21.74 -0.85
N THR A 80 -4.29 22.03 -0.91
CA THR A 80 -3.27 21.01 -1.17
C THR A 80 -3.26 19.98 -0.05
N LEU A 81 -3.37 20.40 1.22
CA LEU A 81 -3.45 19.45 2.33
C LEU A 81 -4.69 18.56 2.25
N ALA A 82 -5.87 19.07 1.85
CA ALA A 82 -7.05 18.23 1.66
C ALA A 82 -6.90 17.30 0.45
N PHE A 83 -6.38 17.78 -0.68
CA PHE A 83 -6.11 16.93 -1.84
C PHE A 83 -5.08 15.86 -1.52
N THR A 84 -3.98 16.20 -0.84
CA THR A 84 -2.95 15.26 -0.39
C THR A 84 -3.50 14.26 0.62
N LYS A 85 -4.29 14.72 1.61
CA LYS A 85 -4.92 13.83 2.59
C LYS A 85 -5.83 12.83 1.91
N VAL A 86 -6.69 13.30 1.02
CA VAL A 86 -7.62 12.45 0.28
C VAL A 86 -6.88 11.52 -0.69
N PHE A 87 -5.82 12.00 -1.32
CA PHE A 87 -4.95 11.21 -2.17
C PHE A 87 -4.27 10.07 -1.40
N ILE A 88 -3.75 10.36 -0.20
CA ILE A 88 -3.19 9.36 0.72
C ILE A 88 -4.28 8.36 1.10
N GLU A 89 -5.46 8.84 1.50
CA GLU A 89 -6.60 7.99 1.87
C GLU A 89 -7.03 7.03 0.76
N GLN A 90 -6.95 7.46 -0.50
CA GLN A 90 -7.36 6.65 -1.64
C GLN A 90 -6.27 5.73 -2.18
N ASN A 91 -5.03 6.22 -2.26
CA ASN A 91 -3.98 5.57 -3.02
C ASN A 91 -2.89 4.95 -2.15
N ILE A 92 -2.80 5.33 -0.86
CA ILE A 92 -1.74 4.84 0.04
C ILE A 92 -2.32 4.08 1.23
N MET A 93 -3.43 4.50 1.83
CA MET A 93 -4.07 3.78 2.95
C MET A 93 -4.38 2.30 2.69
N PRO A 94 -4.64 1.81 1.44
CA PRO A 94 -4.74 0.38 1.18
C PRO A 94 -3.51 -0.43 1.66
N ILE A 95 -2.35 0.21 1.85
CA ILE A 95 -1.14 -0.39 2.39
C ILE A 95 -1.34 -1.07 3.75
N GLU A 96 -2.26 -0.57 4.59
CA GLU A 96 -2.51 -1.16 5.92
C GLU A 96 -3.29 -2.48 5.82
N ASN A 97 -4.15 -2.61 4.82
CA ASN A 97 -4.82 -3.88 4.53
C ASN A 97 -3.81 -4.90 4.01
N LEU A 98 -2.93 -4.48 3.10
CA LEU A 98 -1.84 -5.32 2.58
C LEU A 98 -0.91 -5.76 3.72
N ALA A 99 -0.53 -4.84 4.61
CA ALA A 99 0.30 -5.15 5.77
C ALA A 99 -0.34 -6.21 6.65
N SER A 100 -1.63 -6.05 6.99
CA SER A 100 -2.37 -7.00 7.82
C SER A 100 -2.46 -8.38 7.17
N GLN A 101 -2.68 -8.42 5.85
CA GLN A 101 -2.74 -9.66 5.08
C GLN A 101 -1.38 -10.37 5.06
N ILE A 102 -0.28 -9.63 4.86
CA ILE A 102 1.08 -10.17 4.88
C ILE A 102 1.46 -10.69 6.27
N ASP A 103 1.10 -9.98 7.33
CA ASP A 103 1.34 -10.41 8.71
C ASP A 103 0.58 -11.72 9.04
N GLU A 104 -0.64 -11.86 8.53
CA GLU A 104 -1.41 -13.10 8.65
C GLU A 104 -0.71 -14.27 7.93
N TRP A 105 -0.22 -14.03 6.71
CA TRP A 105 0.57 -15.02 5.98
C TRP A 105 1.83 -15.42 6.72
N GLU A 106 2.61 -14.46 7.23
CA GLU A 106 3.82 -14.77 8.01
C GLU A 106 3.48 -15.61 9.25
N ARG A 107 2.40 -15.29 9.96
CA ARG A 107 1.95 -16.07 11.12
C ARG A 107 1.59 -17.50 10.73
N ASN A 108 0.84 -17.67 9.65
CA ASN A 108 0.40 -18.99 9.19
C ASN A 108 1.57 -19.84 8.66
N LEU A 109 2.50 -19.23 7.92
CA LEU A 109 3.71 -19.89 7.40
C LEU A 109 4.72 -20.23 8.51
N SER A 110 4.70 -19.51 9.64
CA SER A 110 5.58 -19.76 10.79
C SER A 110 5.02 -20.81 11.76
N ARG A 111 3.84 -21.36 11.49
CA ARG A 111 3.23 -22.41 12.30
C ARG A 111 4.11 -23.66 12.28
N HIS A 112 4.37 -24.23 13.46
CA HIS A 112 5.11 -25.48 13.57
C HIS A 112 4.26 -26.64 13.04
N ILE A 113 4.85 -27.46 12.20
CA ILE A 113 4.18 -28.61 11.58
C ILE A 113 4.40 -29.83 12.47
N ASN A 114 3.36 -30.21 13.22
CA ASN A 114 3.38 -31.40 14.06
C ASN A 114 2.47 -32.50 13.49
N HIS A 115 1.29 -32.11 13.00
CA HIS A 115 0.27 -33.02 12.49
C HIS A 115 -0.06 -32.76 11.02
N LEU A 116 -0.72 -33.72 10.38
CA LEU A 116 -1.17 -33.60 8.99
C LEU A 116 -2.10 -32.39 8.79
N ASP A 117 -2.92 -32.08 9.79
CA ASP A 117 -3.82 -30.91 9.76
C ASP A 117 -3.04 -29.59 9.71
N ASP A 118 -1.85 -29.52 10.32
CA ASP A 118 -0.98 -28.34 10.23
C ASP A 118 -0.44 -28.17 8.81
N ILE A 119 -0.08 -29.28 8.14
CA ILE A 119 0.35 -29.26 6.73
C ILE A 119 -0.79 -28.74 5.85
N ALA A 120 -2.02 -29.22 6.07
CA ALA A 120 -3.18 -28.77 5.31
C ALA A 120 -3.43 -27.27 5.47
N ALA A 121 -3.36 -26.74 6.70
CA ALA A 121 -3.53 -25.31 6.97
C ALA A 121 -2.44 -24.44 6.31
N VAL A 122 -1.18 -24.89 6.38
CA VAL A 122 -0.05 -24.19 5.73
C VAL A 122 -0.18 -24.24 4.21
N MET A 123 -0.54 -25.39 3.64
CA MET A 123 -0.78 -25.55 2.21
C MET A 123 -1.92 -24.68 1.69
N GLU A 124 -2.98 -24.48 2.48
CA GLU A 124 -4.06 -23.56 2.13
C GLU A 124 -3.58 -22.10 2.09
N THR A 125 -2.73 -21.71 3.05
CA THR A 125 -2.10 -20.38 3.04
C THR A 125 -1.20 -20.21 1.81
N LEU A 126 -0.39 -21.22 1.47
CA LEU A 126 0.46 -21.21 0.28
C LEU A 126 -0.36 -21.07 -1.01
N ARG A 127 -1.52 -21.75 -1.09
CA ARG A 127 -2.47 -21.63 -2.20
C ARG A 127 -3.02 -20.21 -2.29
N GLN A 128 -3.50 -19.66 -1.18
CA GLN A 128 -4.04 -18.31 -1.12
C GLN A 128 -3.02 -17.27 -1.58
N ILE A 129 -1.78 -17.33 -1.07
CA ILE A 129 -0.70 -16.43 -1.48
C ILE A 129 -0.52 -16.49 -3.00
N ARG A 130 -0.39 -17.69 -3.58
CA ARG A 130 -0.19 -17.86 -5.02
C ARG A 130 -1.34 -17.29 -5.86
N GLU A 131 -2.57 -17.33 -5.37
CA GLU A 131 -3.75 -16.82 -6.09
C GLU A 131 -3.78 -15.29 -6.11
N VAL A 132 -3.36 -14.63 -5.02
CA VAL A 132 -3.49 -13.17 -4.88
C VAL A 132 -2.17 -12.41 -4.95
N GLU A 133 -1.03 -13.10 -5.10
CA GLU A 133 0.32 -12.51 -5.11
C GLU A 133 0.45 -11.36 -6.13
N ILE A 134 -0.07 -11.57 -7.34
CA ILE A 134 0.01 -10.59 -8.43
C ILE A 134 -0.83 -9.35 -8.10
N ASP A 135 -2.01 -9.53 -7.50
CA ASP A 135 -2.89 -8.43 -7.14
C ASP A 135 -2.29 -7.61 -5.98
N VAL A 136 -1.73 -8.28 -4.97
CA VAL A 136 -0.99 -7.63 -3.88
C VAL A 136 0.22 -6.86 -4.39
N ASP A 137 1.00 -7.44 -5.30
CA ASP A 137 2.16 -6.77 -5.90
C ASP A 137 1.76 -5.52 -6.70
N ARG A 138 0.66 -5.61 -7.46
CA ARG A 138 0.08 -4.49 -8.19
C ARG A 138 -0.39 -3.37 -7.26
N GLU A 139 -1.13 -3.69 -6.21
CA GLU A 139 -1.61 -2.68 -5.26
C GLU A 139 -0.45 -1.99 -4.53
N LEU A 140 0.57 -2.76 -4.15
CA LEU A 140 1.77 -2.24 -3.52
C LEU A 140 2.56 -1.31 -4.45
N MET A 141 2.71 -1.68 -5.74
CA MET A 141 3.29 -0.79 -6.75
C MET A 141 2.51 0.52 -6.87
N SER A 142 1.17 0.45 -6.87
CA SER A 142 0.33 1.66 -6.92
C SER A 142 0.58 2.58 -5.72
N CYS A 143 0.80 2.01 -4.53
CA CYS A 143 1.14 2.78 -3.32
C CYS A 143 2.52 3.43 -3.42
N GLU A 144 3.51 2.74 -4.00
CA GLU A 144 4.86 3.26 -4.24
C GLU A 144 4.86 4.39 -5.24
N ASP A 145 4.14 4.23 -6.35
CA ASP A 145 3.97 5.27 -7.37
C ASP A 145 3.30 6.51 -6.76
N ALA A 146 2.28 6.31 -5.91
CA ALA A 146 1.63 7.39 -5.17
C ALA A 146 2.61 8.14 -4.26
N SER A 147 3.41 7.40 -3.47
CA SER A 147 4.41 7.96 -2.58
C SER A 147 5.48 8.74 -3.35
N SER A 148 5.99 8.16 -4.45
CA SER A 148 6.97 8.82 -5.33
C SER A 148 6.42 10.09 -5.96
N LEU A 149 5.13 10.11 -6.32
CA LEU A 149 4.48 11.28 -6.90
C LEU A 149 4.37 12.42 -5.88
N LEU A 150 4.02 12.12 -4.62
CA LEU A 150 4.02 13.12 -3.55
C LEU A 150 5.42 13.69 -3.29
N SER A 151 6.44 12.82 -3.30
CA SER A 151 7.83 13.25 -3.16
C SER A 151 8.29 14.16 -4.30
N LYS A 152 7.89 13.87 -5.54
CA LYS A 152 8.25 14.66 -6.74
C LYS A 152 7.77 16.12 -6.68
N TYR A 153 6.60 16.38 -6.08
CA TYR A 153 6.01 17.73 -6.04
C TYR A 153 6.31 18.48 -4.73
N ASP A 154 7.29 18.02 -3.93
CA ASP A 154 7.67 18.61 -2.62
C ASP A 154 6.47 18.84 -1.69
N VAL A 155 5.47 17.96 -1.79
CA VAL A 155 4.31 18.02 -0.92
C VAL A 155 4.74 17.55 0.47
N VAL A 156 4.55 18.37 1.49
CA VAL A 156 4.89 17.99 2.87
C VAL A 156 3.87 16.96 3.35
N PHE A 157 4.25 15.69 3.36
CA PHE A 157 3.48 14.60 3.96
C PHE A 157 4.28 13.90 5.07
N PRO A 158 3.62 13.19 6.01
CA PRO A 158 4.32 12.46 7.05
C PRO A 158 5.29 11.44 6.44
N LYS A 159 6.60 11.57 6.70
CA LYS A 159 7.62 10.63 6.23
C LYS A 159 7.32 9.18 6.63
N ASP A 160 6.66 9.01 7.78
CA ASP A 160 6.18 7.74 8.30
C ASP A 160 5.39 6.93 7.25
N ILE A 161 4.67 7.59 6.35
CA ILE A 161 3.87 6.92 5.31
C ILE A 161 4.77 6.31 4.23
N SER A 162 5.79 7.04 3.78
CA SER A 162 6.73 6.52 2.78
C SER A 162 7.54 5.35 3.37
N ASP A 163 7.99 5.49 4.61
CA ASP A 163 8.72 4.44 5.32
C ASP A 163 7.82 3.21 5.53
N ARG A 164 6.52 3.42 5.79
CA ARG A 164 5.53 2.34 5.91
C ARG A 164 5.38 1.54 4.62
N VAL A 165 5.28 2.20 3.46
CA VAL A 165 5.19 1.53 2.15
C VAL A 165 6.43 0.65 1.92
N GLU A 166 7.62 1.18 2.16
CA GLU A 166 8.88 0.44 2.03
C GLU A 166 8.96 -0.77 2.98
N LEU A 167 8.55 -0.60 4.23
CA LEU A 167 8.51 -1.68 5.22
C LEU A 167 7.58 -2.82 4.78
N VAL A 168 6.42 -2.49 4.20
CA VAL A 168 5.45 -3.49 3.72
C VAL A 168 5.98 -4.19 2.47
N ARG A 169 6.67 -3.49 1.56
CA ARG A 169 7.37 -4.11 0.43
C ARG A 169 8.43 -5.10 0.89
N CYS A 170 9.24 -4.72 1.87
CA CYS A 170 10.21 -5.61 2.49
C CYS A 170 9.52 -6.82 3.16
N ALA A 171 8.39 -6.64 3.84
CA ALA A 171 7.62 -7.74 4.43
C ALA A 171 7.07 -8.71 3.37
N PHE A 172 6.55 -8.20 2.27
CA PHE A 172 6.04 -9.02 1.17
C PHE A 172 7.14 -9.89 0.54
N ILE A 173 8.33 -9.31 0.31
CA ILE A 173 9.49 -10.06 -0.21
C ILE A 173 9.89 -11.17 0.76
N ARG A 174 9.97 -10.88 2.06
CA ARG A 174 10.28 -11.88 3.10
C ARG A 174 9.23 -13.00 3.16
N ALA A 175 7.94 -12.67 3.02
CA ALA A 175 6.88 -13.66 2.96
C ALA A 175 7.06 -14.60 1.75
N LYS A 176 7.42 -14.07 0.58
CA LYS A 176 7.70 -14.88 -0.63
C LYS A 176 8.91 -15.82 -0.45
N GLU A 177 9.98 -15.34 0.17
CA GLU A 177 11.14 -16.20 0.49
C GLU A 177 10.76 -17.32 1.47
N ARG A 178 9.89 -16.99 2.44
CA ARG A 178 9.37 -17.97 3.40
C ARG A 178 8.52 -19.03 2.70
N VAL A 179 7.69 -18.65 1.74
CA VAL A 179 6.89 -19.59 0.93
C VAL A 179 7.78 -20.67 0.30
N VAL A 180 8.90 -20.28 -0.32
CA VAL A 180 9.86 -21.23 -0.92
C VAL A 180 10.43 -22.16 0.15
N THR A 181 10.88 -21.60 1.28
CA THR A 181 11.48 -22.37 2.38
C THR A 181 10.49 -23.39 2.97
N VAL A 182 9.23 -23.00 3.15
CA VAL A 182 8.18 -23.87 3.71
C VAL A 182 7.79 -24.95 2.71
N LEU A 183 7.71 -24.64 1.42
CA LEU A 183 7.47 -25.62 0.37
C LEU A 183 8.56 -26.70 0.34
N ASP A 184 9.83 -26.30 0.37
CA ASP A 184 10.95 -27.24 0.41
C ASP A 184 10.89 -28.15 1.65
N TYR A 185 10.54 -27.59 2.81
CA TYR A 185 10.35 -28.37 4.03
C TYR A 185 9.21 -29.40 3.87
N ILE A 186 8.05 -28.99 3.39
CA ILE A 186 6.90 -29.90 3.18
C ILE A 186 7.27 -31.03 2.22
N LEU A 187 7.96 -30.73 1.12
CA LEU A 187 8.43 -31.73 0.16
C LEU A 187 9.38 -32.75 0.81
N SER A 188 10.27 -32.30 1.69
CA SER A 188 11.22 -33.18 2.39
C SER A 188 10.54 -34.13 3.39
N VAL A 189 9.44 -33.69 3.99
CA VAL A 189 8.72 -34.40 5.06
C VAL A 189 7.60 -35.30 4.51
N GLN A 190 7.11 -35.01 3.30
CA GLN A 190 5.99 -35.69 2.65
C GLN A 190 6.14 -37.22 2.60
N GLN A 191 7.34 -37.72 2.29
CA GLN A 191 7.56 -39.17 2.20
C GLN A 191 7.39 -39.86 3.56
N SER A 192 7.94 -39.28 4.62
CA SER A 192 7.85 -39.83 5.98
C SER A 192 6.41 -39.88 6.47
N TYR A 193 5.62 -38.82 6.24
CA TYR A 193 4.21 -38.79 6.63
C TYR A 193 3.37 -39.79 5.84
N LYS A 194 3.68 -39.99 4.55
CA LYS A 194 3.03 -41.01 3.72
C LYS A 194 3.26 -42.42 4.27
N GLU A 195 4.50 -42.75 4.59
CA GLU A 195 4.87 -44.05 5.17
C GLU A 195 4.20 -44.25 6.56
N GLY A 196 4.21 -43.22 7.41
CA GLY A 196 3.51 -43.23 8.69
C GLY A 196 2.01 -43.48 8.54
N LEU A 197 1.35 -42.81 7.59
CA LEU A 197 -0.07 -43.01 7.32
C LEU A 197 -0.39 -44.44 6.88
N PHE A 198 0.42 -45.03 6.00
CA PHE A 198 0.23 -46.42 5.57
C PHE A 198 0.33 -47.40 6.75
N ASN A 199 1.27 -47.17 7.66
CA ASN A 199 1.43 -48.02 8.84
C ASN A 199 0.25 -47.87 9.81
N SER A 200 -0.23 -46.64 10.05
CA SER A 200 -1.41 -46.39 10.87
C SER A 200 -2.68 -47.04 10.31
N ILE A 201 -2.87 -47.00 8.98
CA ILE A 201 -4.02 -47.66 8.33
C ILE A 201 -3.95 -49.19 8.49
N LYS A 202 -2.76 -49.79 8.33
CA LYS A 202 -2.58 -51.23 8.55
C LYS A 202 -2.91 -51.62 9.98
N SER A 203 -2.37 -50.88 10.96
CA SER A 203 -2.65 -51.12 12.37
C SER A 203 -4.14 -50.99 12.70
N LEU A 204 -4.83 -50.01 12.12
CA LEU A 204 -6.26 -49.81 12.31
C LEU A 204 -7.09 -50.96 11.70
N HIS A 205 -6.69 -51.47 10.54
CA HIS A 205 -7.32 -52.64 9.93
C HIS A 205 -7.18 -53.90 10.78
N GLU A 206 -5.98 -54.15 11.31
CA GLU A 206 -5.74 -55.26 12.23
C GLU A 206 -6.57 -55.14 13.52
N GLN A 207 -6.62 -53.95 14.12
CA GLN A 207 -7.43 -53.69 15.31
C GLN A 207 -8.93 -53.85 15.05
N ALA A 208 -9.43 -53.41 13.90
CA ALA A 208 -10.82 -53.60 13.51
C ALA A 208 -11.18 -55.09 13.36
N GLY A 209 -10.28 -55.89 12.79
CA GLY A 209 -10.47 -57.34 12.68
C GLY A 209 -10.48 -58.05 14.03
N ILE A 210 -9.61 -57.65 14.97
CA ILE A 210 -9.62 -58.16 16.34
C ILE A 210 -10.93 -57.80 17.04
N PHE A 211 -11.37 -56.53 16.92
CA PHE A 211 -12.62 -56.07 17.51
C PHE A 211 -13.84 -56.83 16.97
N GLU A 212 -13.89 -57.11 15.67
CA GLU A 212 -14.96 -57.89 15.06
C GLU A 212 -15.00 -59.34 15.59
N ALA A 213 -13.82 -59.96 15.75
CA ALA A 213 -13.71 -61.30 16.32
C ALA A 213 -14.16 -61.34 17.80
N GLU A 214 -13.71 -60.40 18.62
CA GLU A 214 -14.11 -60.29 20.03
C GLU A 214 -15.62 -60.05 20.20
N TYR A 215 -16.23 -59.24 19.33
CA TYR A 215 -17.67 -58.96 19.38
C TYR A 215 -18.51 -60.21 19.07
N LEU A 216 -18.05 -61.05 18.14
CA LEU A 216 -18.71 -62.31 17.76
C LEU A 216 -18.57 -63.39 18.84
N GLU A 217 -17.46 -63.41 19.60
CA GLU A 217 -17.29 -64.35 20.72
C GLU A 217 -18.16 -64.01 21.94
N VAL A 218 -18.45 -62.72 22.19
CA VAL A 218 -19.26 -62.27 23.34
C VAL A 218 -20.78 -62.40 23.09
N SER A 219 -21.20 -62.63 21.85
CA SER A 219 -22.62 -62.75 21.45
C SER A 219 -23.13 -64.20 21.33
N LEU A 220 -22.29 -65.19 21.70
CA LEU A 220 -22.60 -66.62 21.83
C LEU A 220 -22.70 -67.04 23.30
#